data_AF-A0A0F5JU18-F1
#
_entry.id   AF-A0A0F5JU18-F1
#
_cell.length_a   1.000
_cell.length_b   1.000
_cell.length_c   1.000
_cell.angle_alpha   90.00
_cell.angle_beta   90.00
_cell.angle_gamma   90.00
#
_symmetry.space_group_name_H-M   'P 1'
#
loop_
_entity.id
_entity.type
_entity.pdbx_description
1 polymer ?
#
loop_
_entity_poly.entity_id
_entity_poly.type
_entity_poly.pdbx_seq_one_letter_code
_entity_poly.pdbx_strand_id
1 'polypeptide(L)' 'MKTFNKNKLYPAVFLVAAASVPLSAVAAAPDFTTLTTAVDLSSVGTTVLAVAATLAAVFVTIRGAKLVLGMIRGR' A
#
# COMPACT_ATOMS: atom_id res chain seq x y z
N MET A 1 -10.94 -54.75 -31.35
CA MET A 1 -9.72 -53.92 -31.16
C MET A 1 -10.04 -52.52 -31.70
N LYS A 2 -10.44 -51.56 -30.84
CA LYS A 2 -10.90 -50.22 -31.25
C LYS A 2 -9.69 -49.36 -31.62
N THR A 3 -9.65 -48.85 -32.84
CA THR A 3 -8.56 -48.03 -33.37
C THR A 3 -8.57 -46.63 -32.74
N PHE A 4 -7.51 -46.28 -32.03
CA PHE A 4 -7.35 -44.95 -31.44
C PHE A 4 -7.07 -43.93 -32.56
N ASN A 5 -8.05 -43.08 -32.85
CA ASN A 5 -7.96 -42.04 -33.87
C ASN A 5 -7.06 -40.89 -33.35
N LYS A 6 -5.89 -40.72 -33.97
CA LYS A 6 -4.88 -39.69 -33.63
C LYS A 6 -5.48 -38.29 -33.59
N ASN A 7 -6.50 -38.00 -34.41
CA ASN A 7 -7.13 -36.67 -34.49
C ASN A 7 -7.97 -36.32 -33.25
N LYS A 8 -8.38 -37.32 -32.45
CA LYS A 8 -9.07 -37.13 -31.18
C LYS A 8 -8.15 -37.19 -29.96
N LEU A 9 -6.88 -37.54 -30.16
CA LEU A 9 -5.85 -37.57 -29.11
C LEU A 9 -5.20 -36.20 -28.90
N TYR A 10 -5.04 -35.38 -29.94
CA TYR A 10 -4.52 -34.01 -29.80
C TYR A 10 -5.31 -33.12 -28.82
N PRO A 11 -6.66 -33.08 -28.85
CA PRO A 11 -7.40 -32.27 -27.88
C PRO A 11 -7.36 -32.87 -26.47
N ALA A 12 -7.27 -34.20 -26.33
CA ALA A 12 -7.19 -34.86 -25.04
C ALA A 12 -5.82 -34.66 -24.36
N VAL A 13 -4.73 -34.67 -25.12
CA VAL A 13 -3.38 -34.33 -24.62
C VAL A 13 -3.31 -32.86 -24.24
N PHE A 14 -3.93 -31.96 -25.00
CA PHE A 14 -4.00 -30.55 -24.65
C PHE A 14 -4.82 -30.30 -23.37
N LEU A 15 -5.94 -31.02 -23.19
CA LEU A 15 -6.76 -30.91 -21.97
C LEU A 15 -6.04 -31.48 -20.74
N VAL A 16 -5.29 -32.59 -20.88
CA VAL A 16 -4.51 -33.18 -19.79
C VAL A 16 -3.26 -32.35 -19.48
N ALA A 17 -2.63 -31.73 -20.48
CA ALA A 17 -1.53 -30.79 -20.28
C ALA A 17 -1.98 -29.48 -19.61
N ALA A 18 -3.22 -29.04 -19.87
CA ALA A 18 -3.84 -27.92 -19.15
C ALA A 18 -4.27 -28.30 -17.71
N ALA A 19 -4.62 -29.58 -17.48
CA ALA A 19 -4.97 -30.10 -16.16
C ALA A 19 -3.76 -30.45 -15.29
N SER A 20 -2.54 -30.51 -15.85
CA SER A 20 -1.29 -30.73 -15.11
C SER A 20 -0.67 -29.46 -14.51
N VAL A 21 -1.38 -28.33 -14.52
CA VAL A 21 -1.01 -27.20 -13.66
C VAL A 21 -1.22 -27.65 -12.22
N PRO A 22 -0.18 -27.71 -11.38
CA PRO A 22 -0.36 -28.09 -9.99
C PRO A 22 -1.30 -27.06 -9.34
N LEU A 23 -2.51 -27.48 -8.98
CA LEU A 23 -3.43 -26.75 -8.12
C LEU A 23 -2.94 -26.82 -6.66
N SER A 24 -1.67 -26.51 -6.45
CA SER A 24 -0.95 -26.54 -5.17
C SER A 24 -0.52 -25.12 -4.76
N ALA A 25 -1.27 -24.10 -5.18
CA ALA A 25 -0.94 -22.70 -4.90
C ALA A 25 -2.14 -21.87 -4.43
N VAL A 26 -3.18 -22.51 -3.86
CA VAL A 26 -4.27 -21.83 -3.16
C VAL A 26 -4.42 -22.43 -1.75
N ALA A 27 -3.30 -22.49 -1.02
CA ALA A 27 -3.29 -22.86 0.40
C ALA A 27 -2.46 -21.90 1.26
N ALA A 28 -1.67 -21.02 0.65
CA ALA A 28 -1.12 -19.86 1.31
C ALA A 28 -1.83 -18.63 0.74
N ALA A 29 -2.51 -17.87 1.60
CA ALA A 29 -2.90 -16.51 1.26
C ALA A 29 -1.65 -15.77 0.75
N PRO A 30 -1.76 -14.89 -0.27
CA PRO A 30 -0.61 -14.12 -0.74
C PRO A 30 0.06 -13.42 0.43
N ASP A 31 1.34 -13.72 0.67
CA ASP A 31 2.07 -13.16 1.81
C ASP A 31 2.50 -11.73 1.47
N PHE A 32 1.80 -10.77 2.06
CA PHE A 32 2.11 -9.35 1.97
C PHE A 32 3.03 -8.86 3.08
N THR A 33 3.51 -9.75 3.96
CA THR A 33 4.39 -9.41 5.08
C THR A 33 5.56 -8.57 4.57
N THR A 34 6.21 -8.96 3.49
CA THR A 34 7.33 -8.21 2.90
C THR A 34 6.97 -6.78 2.48
N LEU A 35 5.73 -6.54 2.02
CA LEU A 35 5.27 -5.19 1.65
C LEU A 35 4.83 -4.38 2.87
N THR A 36 4.24 -5.04 3.88
CA THR A 36 3.77 -4.38 5.11
C THR A 36 4.91 -4.10 6.09
N THR A 37 5.93 -4.95 6.17
CA THR A 37 7.13 -4.73 6.99
C THR A 37 8.07 -3.70 6.38
N ALA A 38 8.01 -3.49 5.05
CA ALA A 38 8.77 -2.44 4.39
C ALA A 38 8.21 -1.03 4.68
N VAL A 39 6.95 -0.93 5.13
CA VAL A 39 6.30 0.35 5.48
C VAL A 39 6.27 0.49 7.00
N ASP A 40 7.29 1.15 7.56
CA ASP A 40 7.33 1.46 8.99
C ASP A 40 6.40 2.66 9.32
N LEU A 41 5.26 2.35 9.93
CA LEU A 41 4.27 3.34 10.38
C LEU A 41 4.52 3.82 11.83
N SER A 42 5.53 3.30 12.52
CA SER A 42 5.81 3.61 13.93
C SER A 42 6.08 5.10 14.17
N SER A 43 6.61 5.80 13.18
CA SER A 43 7.03 7.22 13.29
C SER A 43 6.10 8.18 12.54
N VAL A 44 5.02 7.69 11.94
CA VAL A 44 4.10 8.57 11.17
C VAL A 44 3.40 9.56 12.10
N GLY A 45 3.00 9.15 13.31
CA GLY A 45 2.37 10.05 14.28
C GLY A 45 3.31 11.18 14.75
N THR A 46 4.56 10.85 15.05
CA THR A 46 5.55 11.84 15.54
C THR A 46 5.94 12.83 14.45
N THR A 47 6.10 12.37 13.21
CA THR A 47 6.40 13.24 12.06
C THR A 47 5.24 14.18 11.73
N VAL A 48 4.00 13.71 11.76
CA VAL A 48 2.82 14.56 11.58
C VAL A 48 2.72 15.60 12.69
N LEU A 49 2.94 15.21 13.94
CA LEU A 49 2.95 16.14 15.08
C LEU A 49 4.08 17.17 14.96
N ALA A 50 5.26 16.77 14.48
CA ALA A 50 6.38 17.68 14.25
C ALA A 50 6.03 18.75 13.20
N VAL A 51 5.39 18.36 12.09
CA VAL A 51 4.90 19.30 11.07
C VAL A 51 3.80 20.19 11.63
N ALA A 52 2.88 19.65 12.42
CA ALA A 52 1.85 20.46 13.08
C ALA A 52 2.48 21.49 14.03
N ALA A 53 3.53 21.12 14.77
CA ALA A 53 4.24 22.01 15.68
C ALA A 53 4.95 23.15 14.94
N THR A 54 5.57 22.89 13.78
CA THR A 54 6.22 23.96 12.99
C THR A 54 5.20 24.96 12.45
N LEU A 55 4.05 24.49 11.96
CA LEU A 55 2.95 25.35 11.52
C LEU A 55 2.36 26.16 12.67
N ALA A 56 2.17 25.54 13.83
CA ALA A 56 1.70 26.22 15.03
C ALA A 56 2.67 27.33 15.47
N ALA A 57 3.99 27.07 15.44
CA ALA A 57 5.00 28.07 15.79
C ALA A 57 4.95 29.29 14.85
N VAL A 58 4.88 29.08 13.55
CA VAL A 58 4.76 30.18 12.57
C VAL A 58 3.45 30.96 12.78
N PHE A 59 2.35 30.26 13.04
CA PHE A 59 1.07 30.93 13.29
C PHE A 59 1.09 31.79 14.56
N VAL A 60 1.63 31.25 15.66
CA VAL A 60 1.71 31.95 16.95
C VAL A 60 2.63 33.16 16.86
N THR A 61 3.76 33.06 16.17
CA THR A 61 4.68 34.20 15.99
C THR A 61 4.02 35.34 15.21
N ILE A 62 3.31 35.03 14.12
CA ILE A 62 2.57 36.04 13.34
C ILE A 62 1.45 36.68 14.18
N ARG A 63 0.68 35.87 14.91
CA ARG A 63 -0.40 36.36 15.79
C ARG A 63 0.15 37.23 16.92
N GLY A 64 1.24 36.80 17.56
CA GLY A 64 1.92 37.56 18.61
C GLY A 64 2.45 38.89 18.11
N ALA A 65 3.11 38.91 16.95
CA ALA A 65 3.58 40.14 16.33
C ALA A 65 2.44 41.10 16.01
N LYS A 66 1.32 40.60 15.48
CA LYS A 66 0.13 41.41 15.20
C LYS A 66 -0.51 41.99 16.46
N LEU A 67 -0.55 41.23 17.54
CA LEU A 67 -1.06 41.69 18.84
C LEU A 67 -0.22 42.86 19.38
N VAL A 68 1.11 42.72 19.38
CA VAL A 68 2.03 43.78 19.80
C VAL A 68 1.92 45.01 18.90
N LEU A 69 1.85 44.81 17.58
CA LEU A 69 1.70 45.90 16.64
C LEU A 69 0.35 46.63 16.80
N GLY A 70 -0.71 45.93 17.18
CA GLY A 70 -2.01 46.53 17.52
C GLY A 70 -1.90 47.46 18.74
N MET A 71 -1.23 47.00 19.80
CA MET A 71 -1.00 47.81 21.01
C MET A 71 -0.22 49.10 20.70
N ILE A 72 0.79 49.03 19.83
CA ILE A 72 1.59 50.21 19.44
C ILE A 72 0.79 51.15 18.52
N ARG A 73 -0.07 50.60 17.66
CA ARG A 73 -0.89 51.40 16.72
C ARG A 73 -2.04 52.16 17.39
N GLY A 74 -2.27 51.96 18.69
CA GLY A 74 -3.26 52.72 19.46
C GLY A 74 -4.69 52.56 18.96
N ARG A 75 -5.05 51.36 18.46
CA ARG A 75 -6.44 50.97 18.16
C ARG A 75 -6.93 49.95 19.17
#